data_AF-A0A7W7SDR8-F1
#
_entry.id   AF-A0A7W7SDR8-F1
#
_cell.length_a   1.000
_cell.length_b   1.000
_cell.length_c   1.000
_cell.angle_alpha   90.00
_cell.angle_beta   90.00
_cell.angle_gamma   90.00
#
_symmetry.space_group_name_H-M   'P 1'
#
loop_
_entity.id
_entity.type
_entity.pdbx_description
1 polymer ?
#
loop_
_entity_poly.entity_id
_entity_poly.type
_entity_poly.pdbx_seq_one_letter_code
_entity_poly.pdbx_strand_id
1 'polypeptide(L)'
;MHVLLSGIVGSTAYGLAHAGSDLDRLGLFAAPTEEFHGLHRPSESHVTTSPDRTLHEAAKWCRLALGGNPTASELVWLPEELYEVRTPLGEELIAIRTSFLSERAVKNSYLGYATQQFRKLTTRDTTDPVTRARAAKHARHLIRLVRQGIALHETGHLEIRLADPDGVRAFGERIADHPDLAASLLADAEDRFGRPGVLPAAPDEAPAEAWLRRVRAAHLAGSA
;
A
#
# COMPACT_ATOMS: atom_id res chain seq x y z
N MET A 1 -9.55 20.69 4.87
CA MET A 1 -8.80 19.49 4.43
C MET A 1 -7.63 19.92 3.56
N HIS A 2 -6.40 19.55 3.93
CA HIS A 2 -5.18 19.92 3.20
C HIS A 2 -4.43 18.67 2.78
N VAL A 3 -4.36 18.37 1.48
CA VAL A 3 -3.61 17.22 0.97
C VAL A 3 -2.11 17.47 1.16
N LEU A 4 -1.44 16.56 1.87
CA LEU A 4 0.00 16.69 2.16
C LEU A 4 0.86 15.94 1.14
N LEU A 5 0.36 14.78 0.71
CA LEU A 5 1.02 13.87 -0.22
C LEU A 5 -0.05 13.11 -1.01
N SER A 6 0.08 13.06 -2.33
CA SER A 6 -0.73 12.18 -3.18
C SER A 6 0.03 11.75 -4.43
N GLY A 7 -0.30 10.59 -4.95
CA GLY A 7 0.27 10.08 -6.18
C GLY A 7 -0.58 9.01 -6.84
N ILE A 8 -0.17 8.64 -8.04
CA ILE A 8 -0.78 7.59 -8.84
C ILE A 8 -0.23 6.23 -8.36
N VAL A 9 -1.14 5.33 -8.00
CA VAL A 9 -0.82 3.99 -7.47
C VAL A 9 -1.36 2.90 -8.40
N GLY A 10 -1.35 1.65 -7.94
CA GLY A 10 -1.99 0.54 -8.64
C GLY A 10 -1.27 0.17 -9.93
N SER A 11 -2.05 -0.25 -10.94
CA SER A 11 -1.49 -0.84 -12.16
C SER A 11 -0.52 0.10 -12.91
N THR A 12 -0.76 1.42 -12.86
CA THR A 12 0.15 2.42 -13.44
C THR A 12 1.49 2.45 -12.73
N ALA A 13 1.49 2.47 -11.40
CA ALA A 13 2.71 2.49 -10.60
C ALA A 13 3.53 1.21 -10.78
N TYR A 14 2.86 0.07 -10.90
CA TYR A 14 3.50 -1.23 -11.08
C TYR A 14 4.02 -1.48 -12.50
N GLY A 15 3.67 -0.63 -13.48
CA GLY A 15 3.98 -0.85 -14.91
C GLY A 15 3.06 -1.89 -15.58
N LEU A 16 1.89 -2.17 -15.00
CA LEU A 16 0.90 -3.12 -15.51
C LEU A 16 -0.22 -2.45 -16.32
N ALA A 17 -0.34 -1.13 -16.27
CA ALA A 17 -1.39 -0.38 -16.97
C ALA A 17 -1.32 -0.58 -18.51
N HIS A 18 -2.49 -0.54 -19.14
CA HIS A 18 -2.68 -0.52 -20.59
C HIS A 18 -3.62 0.64 -20.96
N ALA A 19 -3.87 0.87 -22.25
CA ALA A 19 -4.62 2.05 -22.75
C ALA A 19 -6.04 2.24 -22.17
N GLY A 20 -6.62 1.23 -21.52
CA GLY A 20 -7.93 1.29 -20.89
C GLY A 20 -7.89 1.08 -19.37
N SER A 21 -6.73 1.20 -18.74
CA SER A 21 -6.62 1.10 -17.28
C SER A 21 -7.06 2.38 -16.59
N ASP A 22 -7.87 2.25 -15.54
CA ASP A 22 -8.23 3.36 -14.66
C ASP A 22 -7.01 3.90 -13.91
N LEU A 23 -7.05 5.18 -13.53
CA LEU A 23 -6.02 5.82 -12.71
C LEU A 23 -6.42 5.82 -11.24
N ASP A 24 -5.82 4.91 -10.48
CA ASP A 24 -5.95 4.86 -9.03
C ASP A 24 -5.10 5.95 -8.36
N ARG A 25 -5.71 6.76 -7.50
CA ARG A 25 -4.99 7.75 -6.67
C ARG A 25 -5.05 7.38 -5.20
N LEU A 26 -3.90 7.50 -4.55
CA LEU A 26 -3.78 7.42 -3.11
C LEU A 26 -3.16 8.71 -2.59
N GLY A 27 -3.62 9.16 -1.44
CA GLY A 27 -2.99 10.27 -0.76
C GLY A 27 -3.36 10.30 0.71
N LEU A 28 -2.80 11.30 1.38
CA LEU A 28 -3.16 11.63 2.73
C LEU A 28 -3.31 13.13 2.92
N PHE A 29 -4.11 13.49 3.91
CA PHE A 29 -4.44 14.88 4.21
C PHE A 29 -4.34 15.19 5.70
N ALA A 30 -4.12 16.45 6.01
CA ALA A 30 -4.37 17.01 7.33
C ALA A 30 -5.81 17.52 7.41
N ALA A 31 -6.57 17.02 8.38
CA ALA A 31 -7.75 17.72 8.85
C ALA A 31 -7.32 18.99 9.61
N PRO A 32 -8.08 20.09 9.52
CA PRO A 32 -7.86 21.26 10.38
C PRO A 32 -7.79 20.84 11.84
N THR A 33 -6.80 21.35 12.57
CA THR A 33 -6.50 20.86 13.93
C THR A 33 -7.65 21.14 14.90
N GLU A 34 -8.38 22.23 14.69
CA GLU A 34 -9.55 22.58 15.51
C GLU A 34 -10.69 21.56 15.43
N GLU A 35 -10.81 20.82 14.31
CA GLU A 35 -11.84 19.78 14.16
C GLU A 35 -11.63 18.63 15.15
N PHE A 36 -10.41 18.42 15.66
CA PHE A 36 -10.15 17.41 16.70
C PHE A 36 -10.59 17.85 18.10
N HIS A 37 -10.87 19.14 18.32
CA HIS A 37 -11.32 19.68 19.61
C HIS A 37 -12.85 19.75 19.72
N GLY A 38 -13.58 19.52 18.62
CA GLY A 38 -15.03 19.50 18.59
C GLY A 38 -15.66 18.21 19.15
N LEU A 39 -16.99 18.22 19.29
CA LEU A 39 -17.77 17.05 19.74
C LEU A 39 -17.60 15.84 18.82
N HIS A 40 -17.41 16.08 17.52
CA HIS A 40 -17.24 15.05 16.50
C HIS A 40 -15.82 15.11 15.93
N ARG A 41 -15.23 13.93 15.73
CA ARG A 41 -13.92 13.82 15.08
C ARG A 41 -14.04 14.02 13.56
N PRO A 42 -13.00 14.53 12.90
CA PRO A 42 -12.97 14.61 11.44
C PRO A 42 -13.07 13.22 10.81
N SER A 43 -13.58 13.16 9.58
CA SER A 43 -13.56 11.92 8.81
C SER A 43 -12.13 11.44 8.62
N GLU A 44 -11.87 10.16 8.90
CA GLU A 44 -10.53 9.63 8.71
C GLU A 44 -10.24 9.25 7.26
N SER A 45 -11.25 9.20 6.38
CA SER A 45 -11.04 8.86 4.97
C SER A 45 -12.09 9.45 4.03
N HIS A 46 -11.66 9.71 2.81
CA HIS A 46 -12.51 10.08 1.69
C HIS A 46 -12.21 9.16 0.52
N VAL A 47 -13.22 8.47 0.01
CA VAL A 47 -13.11 7.57 -1.13
C VAL A 47 -14.08 8.04 -2.20
N THR A 48 -13.59 8.22 -3.43
CA THR A 48 -14.40 8.53 -4.61
C THR A 48 -14.17 7.48 -5.68
N THR A 49 -15.23 7.19 -6.44
CA THR A 49 -15.20 6.38 -7.66
C THR A 49 -15.51 7.32 -8.82
N SER A 50 -14.65 7.39 -9.83
CA SER A 50 -14.72 8.35 -10.96
C SER A 50 -14.47 9.83 -10.59
N PRO A 51 -13.21 10.25 -10.35
CA PRO A 51 -11.99 9.45 -10.42
C PRO A 51 -11.79 8.59 -9.17
N ASP A 52 -11.14 7.44 -9.34
CA ASP A 52 -10.76 6.56 -8.23
C ASP A 52 -9.70 7.23 -7.37
N ARG A 53 -10.08 7.59 -6.15
CA ARG A 53 -9.20 8.26 -5.20
C ARG A 53 -9.53 7.84 -3.78
N THR A 54 -8.48 7.48 -3.05
CA THR A 54 -8.55 7.26 -1.60
C THR A 54 -7.63 8.27 -0.90
N LEU A 55 -8.20 9.03 0.02
CA LEU A 55 -7.45 9.92 0.91
C LEU A 55 -7.63 9.45 2.36
N HIS A 56 -6.53 9.29 3.09
CA HIS A 56 -6.54 9.01 4.52
C HIS A 56 -6.09 10.22 5.33
N GLU A 57 -6.73 10.47 6.46
CA GLU A 57 -6.24 11.48 7.41
C GLU A 57 -4.85 11.06 7.92
N ALA A 58 -3.95 12.02 8.11
CA ALA A 58 -2.54 11.81 8.44
C ALA A 58 -2.31 10.79 9.57
N ALA A 59 -3.04 10.88 10.68
CA ALA A 59 -2.89 9.95 11.80
C ALA A 59 -3.41 8.54 11.44
N LYS A 60 -4.50 8.45 10.67
CA LYS A 60 -4.96 7.15 10.15
C LYS A 60 -3.95 6.53 9.21
N TRP A 61 -3.36 7.32 8.30
CA TRP A 61 -2.34 6.83 7.39
C TRP A 61 -1.13 6.28 8.17
N CYS A 62 -0.63 7.01 9.17
CA CYS A 62 0.46 6.52 10.03
C CYS A 62 0.12 5.20 10.71
N ARG A 63 -1.09 5.05 11.27
CA ARG A 63 -1.52 3.77 11.89
C ARG A 63 -1.58 2.63 10.89
N LEU A 64 -2.04 2.88 9.66
CA LEU A 64 -2.03 1.87 8.60
C LEU A 64 -0.59 1.48 8.23
N ALA A 65 0.31 2.45 8.10
CA ALA A 65 1.71 2.22 7.76
C ALA A 65 2.47 1.45 8.87
N LEU A 66 2.28 1.83 10.15
CA LEU A 66 2.80 1.09 11.31
C LEU A 66 2.29 -0.35 11.38
N GLY A 67 1.05 -0.57 10.93
CA GLY A 67 0.47 -1.90 10.76
C GLY A 67 0.99 -2.67 9.54
N GLY A 68 1.92 -2.12 8.76
CA GLY A 68 2.46 -2.74 7.55
C GLY A 68 1.46 -2.86 6.41
N ASN A 69 0.44 -1.99 6.35
CA ASN A 69 -0.60 -2.06 5.33
C ASN A 69 0.00 -1.85 3.91
N PRO A 70 -0.04 -2.86 3.04
CA PRO A 70 0.67 -2.86 1.75
C PRO A 70 0.02 -2.00 0.67
N THR A 71 -1.13 -1.38 0.96
CA THR A 71 -1.80 -0.44 0.05
C THR A 71 -1.51 1.00 0.49
N ALA A 72 -1.60 1.28 1.78
CA ALA A 72 -1.31 2.62 2.30
C ALA A 72 0.18 2.97 2.20
N SER A 73 1.06 2.03 2.54
CA SER A 73 2.50 2.27 2.63
C SER A 73 3.15 2.62 1.31
N GLU A 74 2.62 2.13 0.17
CA GLU A 74 3.19 2.39 -1.16
C GLU A 74 3.33 3.88 -1.48
N LEU A 75 2.45 4.72 -0.92
CA LEU A 75 2.46 6.15 -1.14
C LEU A 75 3.83 6.79 -0.85
N VAL A 76 4.57 6.34 0.16
CA VAL A 76 5.88 6.91 0.52
C VAL A 76 7.06 6.24 -0.18
N TRP A 77 6.78 5.31 -1.10
CA TRP A 77 7.78 4.60 -1.90
C TRP A 77 7.57 4.78 -3.40
N LEU A 78 6.64 5.66 -3.81
CA LEU A 78 6.37 5.89 -5.22
C LEU A 78 7.61 6.46 -5.93
N PRO A 79 7.84 6.06 -7.19
CA PRO A 79 8.72 6.79 -8.09
C PRO A 79 8.35 8.27 -8.15
N GLU A 80 9.37 9.12 -8.24
CA GLU A 80 9.28 10.58 -8.25
C GLU A 80 8.21 11.09 -9.22
N GLU A 81 8.16 10.53 -10.42
CA GLU A 81 7.28 10.94 -11.51
C GLU A 81 5.79 10.63 -11.26
N LEU A 82 5.46 9.84 -10.24
CA LEU A 82 4.08 9.44 -9.93
C LEU A 82 3.45 10.27 -8.82
N TYR A 83 4.20 11.16 -8.19
CA TYR A 83 3.62 12.09 -7.22
C TYR A 83 2.90 13.25 -7.92
N GLU A 84 1.67 13.51 -7.49
CA GLU A 84 0.86 14.64 -7.97
C GLU A 84 0.90 15.83 -6.99
N VAL A 85 1.02 15.54 -5.69
CA VAL A 85 1.15 16.56 -4.62
C VAL A 85 2.26 16.14 -3.68
N ARG A 86 3.22 17.02 -3.43
CA ARG A 86 4.28 16.87 -2.43
C ARG A 86 4.50 18.19 -1.70
N THR A 87 3.98 18.27 -0.49
CA THR A 87 4.22 19.42 0.41
C THR A 87 5.49 19.17 1.24
N PRO A 88 6.08 20.19 1.90
CA PRO A 88 7.19 19.96 2.83
C PRO A 88 6.89 18.91 3.90
N LEU A 89 5.67 18.89 4.45
CA LEU A 89 5.24 17.84 5.39
C LEU A 89 5.11 16.47 4.71
N GLY A 90 4.74 16.42 3.43
CA GLY A 90 4.77 15.19 2.63
C GLY A 90 6.19 14.65 2.42
N GLU A 91 7.15 15.53 2.14
CA GLU A 91 8.59 15.18 2.04
C GLU A 91 9.13 14.63 3.35
N GLU A 92 8.82 15.27 4.47
CA GLU A 92 9.20 14.78 5.80
C GLU A 92 8.68 13.37 6.05
N LEU A 93 7.44 13.07 5.64
CA LEU A 93 6.87 11.74 5.78
C LEU A 93 7.61 10.71 4.93
N ILE A 94 7.93 11.04 3.67
CA ILE A 94 8.75 10.19 2.80
C ILE A 94 10.12 9.95 3.44
N ALA A 95 10.74 10.96 4.03
CA ALA A 95 12.06 10.85 4.65
C ALA A 95 12.07 9.87 5.84
N ILE A 96 10.99 9.79 6.62
CA ILE A 96 10.88 8.87 7.77
C ILE A 96 10.30 7.49 7.39
N ARG A 97 10.05 7.20 6.11
CA ARG A 97 9.29 6.00 5.67
C ARG A 97 9.76 4.66 6.24
N THR A 98 11.06 4.51 6.51
CA THR A 98 11.63 3.28 7.07
C THR A 98 11.29 3.08 8.54
N SER A 99 10.92 4.14 9.29
CA SER A 99 10.54 4.02 10.71
C SER A 99 9.21 3.29 10.90
N PHE A 100 8.36 3.25 9.87
CA PHE A 100 7.10 2.51 9.89
C PHE A 100 7.26 1.00 9.77
N LEU A 101 8.45 0.53 9.34
CA LEU A 101 8.66 -0.87 9.02
C LEU A 101 8.96 -1.68 10.28
N SER A 102 8.40 -2.88 10.34
CA SER A 102 8.82 -3.92 11.28
C SER A 102 8.61 -5.30 10.69
N GLU A 103 9.45 -6.25 11.10
CA GLU A 103 9.39 -7.64 10.66
C GLU A 103 7.98 -8.21 10.87
N ARG A 104 7.45 -8.05 12.09
CA ARG A 104 6.13 -8.60 12.45
C ARG A 104 4.99 -7.97 11.64
N ALA A 105 4.98 -6.65 11.48
CA ALA A 105 3.91 -5.98 10.76
C ALA A 105 3.94 -6.30 9.26
N VAL A 106 5.13 -6.27 8.65
CA VAL A 106 5.31 -6.60 7.23
C VAL A 106 4.94 -8.06 6.97
N LYS A 107 5.49 -9.02 7.72
CA LYS A 107 5.15 -10.44 7.57
C LYS A 107 3.65 -10.69 7.65
N ASN A 108 3.02 -10.25 8.74
CA ASN A 108 1.61 -10.54 9.00
C ASN A 108 0.68 -9.89 7.97
N SER A 109 0.95 -8.63 7.62
CA SER A 109 0.10 -7.91 6.67
C SER A 109 0.28 -8.44 5.25
N TYR A 110 1.51 -8.59 4.75
CA TYR A 110 1.71 -9.03 3.37
C TYR A 110 1.23 -10.47 3.16
N LEU A 111 1.55 -11.41 4.07
CA LEU A 111 1.00 -12.78 3.99
C LEU A 111 -0.52 -12.77 4.17
N GLY A 112 -1.05 -12.04 5.14
CA GLY A 112 -2.49 -11.96 5.39
C GLY A 112 -3.29 -11.43 4.18
N TYR A 113 -2.79 -10.40 3.50
CA TYR A 113 -3.40 -9.90 2.27
C TYR A 113 -3.24 -10.88 1.10
N ALA A 114 -2.09 -11.53 0.96
CA ALA A 114 -1.84 -12.53 -0.09
C ALA A 114 -2.75 -13.75 0.08
N THR A 115 -2.90 -14.28 1.30
CA THR A 115 -3.85 -15.36 1.63
C THR A 115 -5.29 -14.95 1.33
N GLN A 116 -5.68 -13.69 1.58
CA GLN A 116 -7.02 -13.21 1.22
C GLN A 116 -7.23 -13.17 -0.31
N GLN A 117 -6.22 -12.77 -1.10
CA GLN A 117 -6.31 -12.87 -2.55
C GLN A 117 -6.40 -14.33 -3.01
N PHE A 118 -5.66 -15.23 -2.37
CA PHE A 118 -5.72 -16.67 -2.67
C PHE A 118 -7.11 -17.25 -2.43
N ARG A 119 -7.73 -16.97 -1.29
CA ARG A 119 -9.11 -17.40 -1.01
C ARG A 119 -10.10 -16.90 -2.07
N LYS A 120 -9.93 -15.67 -2.56
CA LYS A 120 -10.77 -15.11 -3.63
C LYS A 120 -10.54 -15.78 -4.99
N LEU A 121 -9.38 -16.40 -5.22
CA LEU A 121 -9.10 -17.19 -6.42
C LEU A 121 -9.81 -18.54 -6.36
N THR A 122 -9.68 -19.25 -5.23
CA THR A 122 -10.19 -20.62 -5.08
C THR A 122 -11.72 -20.72 -5.03
N THR A 123 -12.43 -19.62 -4.76
CA THR A 123 -13.89 -19.59 -4.71
C THR A 123 -14.56 -19.19 -6.03
N ARG A 124 -13.81 -19.01 -7.11
CA ARG A 124 -14.33 -18.52 -8.40
C ARG A 124 -14.45 -19.65 -9.41
N ASP A 125 -15.58 -19.68 -10.11
CA ASP A 125 -15.72 -20.47 -11.34
C ASP A 125 -15.05 -19.72 -12.50
N THR A 126 -13.94 -20.24 -13.00
CA THR A 126 -13.13 -19.61 -14.05
C THR A 126 -13.51 -20.04 -15.46
N THR A 127 -14.61 -20.80 -15.63
CA THR A 127 -15.15 -21.15 -16.95
C THR A 127 -15.74 -19.93 -17.69
N ASP A 128 -16.25 -18.95 -16.95
CA ASP A 128 -16.71 -17.66 -17.47
C ASP A 128 -15.53 -16.69 -17.70
N PRO A 129 -15.36 -16.12 -18.90
CA PRO A 129 -14.27 -15.20 -19.22
C PRO A 129 -14.16 -13.98 -18.28
N VAL A 130 -15.29 -13.42 -17.84
CA VAL A 130 -15.29 -12.24 -16.95
C VAL A 130 -14.78 -12.63 -15.56
N THR A 131 -15.22 -13.77 -15.06
CA THR A 131 -14.81 -14.29 -13.76
C THR A 131 -13.35 -14.73 -13.77
N ARG A 132 -12.88 -15.34 -14.87
CA ARG A 132 -11.46 -15.65 -15.11
C ARG A 132 -10.59 -14.40 -15.12
N ALA A 133 -10.98 -13.34 -15.82
CA ALA A 133 -10.22 -12.08 -15.85
C ALA A 133 -10.08 -11.45 -14.45
N ARG A 134 -11.14 -11.53 -13.63
CA ARG A 134 -11.09 -11.09 -12.23
C ARG A 134 -10.19 -12.00 -11.38
N ALA A 135 -10.20 -13.31 -11.61
CA ALA A 135 -9.25 -14.23 -10.96
C ALA A 135 -7.81 -13.85 -11.33
N ALA A 136 -7.49 -13.62 -12.61
CA ALA A 136 -6.15 -13.19 -13.02
C ALA A 136 -5.73 -11.85 -12.36
N LYS A 137 -6.66 -10.91 -12.15
CA LYS A 137 -6.39 -9.68 -11.38
C LYS A 137 -6.02 -9.98 -9.92
N HIS A 138 -6.74 -10.88 -9.25
CA HIS A 138 -6.41 -11.31 -7.88
C HIS A 138 -5.07 -12.04 -7.81
N ALA A 139 -4.75 -12.86 -8.82
CA ALA A 139 -3.48 -13.55 -8.92
C ALA A 139 -2.31 -12.57 -9.05
N ARG A 140 -2.41 -11.58 -9.95
CA ARG A 140 -1.39 -10.52 -10.07
C ARG A 140 -1.20 -9.76 -8.76
N HIS A 141 -2.28 -9.46 -8.05
CA HIS A 141 -2.21 -8.80 -6.74
C HIS A 141 -1.49 -9.69 -5.71
N LEU A 142 -1.80 -10.99 -5.66
CA LEU A 142 -1.11 -11.95 -4.79
C LEU A 142 0.39 -12.00 -5.10
N ILE A 143 0.77 -12.13 -6.37
CA ILE A 143 2.17 -12.16 -6.80
C ILE A 143 2.90 -10.90 -6.35
N ARG A 144 2.31 -9.72 -6.56
CA ARG A 144 2.88 -8.45 -6.11
C ARG A 144 3.11 -8.44 -4.60
N LEU A 145 2.09 -8.80 -3.82
CA LEU A 145 2.17 -8.82 -2.35
C LEU A 145 3.30 -9.73 -1.87
N VAL A 146 3.40 -10.94 -2.42
CA VAL A 146 4.48 -11.87 -2.03
C VAL A 146 5.85 -11.30 -2.38
N ARG A 147 6.05 -10.83 -3.63
CA ARG A 147 7.35 -10.30 -4.07
C ARG A 147 7.78 -9.07 -3.28
N GLN A 148 6.88 -8.11 -3.12
CA GLN A 148 7.16 -6.88 -2.37
C GLN A 148 7.38 -7.17 -0.89
N GLY A 149 6.60 -8.06 -0.28
CA GLY A 149 6.76 -8.44 1.12
C GLY A 149 8.12 -9.08 1.40
N ILE A 150 8.55 -10.02 0.56
CA ILE A 150 9.88 -10.66 0.65
C ILE A 150 10.99 -9.61 0.43
N ALA A 151 10.90 -8.80 -0.62
CA ALA A 151 11.91 -7.77 -0.89
C ALA A 151 12.04 -6.78 0.28
N LEU A 152 10.91 -6.35 0.85
CA LEU A 152 10.90 -5.44 1.98
C LEU A 152 11.50 -6.09 3.24
N HIS A 153 11.21 -7.36 3.49
CA HIS A 153 11.79 -8.15 4.59
C HIS A 153 13.31 -8.30 4.47
N GLU A 154 13.81 -8.53 3.26
CA GLU A 154 15.21 -8.86 3.01
C GLU A 154 16.10 -7.64 2.78
N THR A 155 15.52 -6.53 2.32
CA THR A 155 16.30 -5.36 1.90
C THR A 155 15.89 -4.06 2.61
N GLY A 156 14.74 -4.04 3.28
CA GLY A 156 14.19 -2.81 3.87
C GLY A 156 13.69 -1.81 2.84
N HIS A 157 13.60 -2.20 1.57
CA HIS A 157 13.16 -1.36 0.46
C HIS A 157 11.91 -1.93 -0.18
N LEU A 158 10.89 -1.07 -0.38
CA LEU A 158 9.66 -1.45 -1.08
C LEU A 158 9.76 -1.06 -2.55
N GLU A 159 9.93 -2.06 -3.42
CA GLU A 159 9.93 -1.86 -4.86
C GLU A 159 8.50 -1.70 -5.40
N ILE A 160 8.17 -0.52 -5.93
CA ILE A 160 6.87 -0.25 -6.53
C ILE A 160 6.82 -0.69 -7.99
N ARG A 161 7.81 -0.31 -8.79
CA ARG A 161 7.86 -0.66 -10.21
C ARG A 161 8.28 -2.12 -10.35
N LEU A 162 7.44 -2.96 -10.94
CA LEU A 162 7.82 -4.35 -11.17
C LEU A 162 8.92 -4.44 -12.23
N ALA A 163 10.01 -5.15 -11.92
CA ALA A 163 11.08 -5.41 -12.90
C ALA A 163 10.61 -6.18 -14.16
N ASP A 164 9.62 -7.06 -14.02
CA ASP A 164 9.05 -7.86 -15.12
C ASP A 164 7.50 -7.87 -15.07
N PRO A 165 6.83 -6.79 -15.53
CA PRO A 165 5.38 -6.69 -15.50
C PRO A 165 4.70 -7.74 -16.39
N ASP A 166 5.31 -8.11 -17.53
CA ASP A 166 4.74 -9.07 -18.47
C ASP A 166 4.82 -10.50 -17.93
N GLY A 167 5.92 -10.89 -17.29
CA GLY A 167 6.00 -12.17 -16.60
C GLY A 167 5.03 -12.26 -15.42
N VAL A 168 4.81 -11.16 -14.68
CA VAL A 168 3.75 -11.11 -13.64
C VAL A 168 2.37 -11.27 -14.26
N ARG A 169 2.11 -10.64 -15.42
CA ARG A 169 0.84 -10.77 -16.14
C ARG A 169 0.61 -12.21 -16.58
N ALA A 170 1.58 -12.80 -17.28
CA ALA A 170 1.51 -14.18 -17.77
C ALA A 170 1.38 -15.19 -16.62
N PHE A 171 2.09 -14.97 -15.50
CA PHE A 171 1.98 -15.85 -14.35
C PHE A 171 0.62 -15.70 -13.65
N GLY A 172 0.07 -14.49 -13.58
CA GLY A 172 -1.28 -14.26 -13.06
C GLY A 172 -2.36 -14.97 -13.86
N GLU A 173 -2.25 -15.02 -15.19
CA GLU A 173 -3.15 -15.81 -16.05
C GLU A 173 -3.03 -17.30 -15.76
N ARG A 174 -1.81 -17.84 -15.64
CA ARG A 174 -1.60 -19.26 -15.28
C ARG A 174 -2.16 -19.63 -13.92
N ILE A 175 -2.03 -18.76 -12.91
CA ILE A 175 -2.64 -18.98 -11.59
C ILE A 175 -4.17 -18.94 -11.66
N ALA A 176 -4.75 -18.12 -12.54
CA ALA A 176 -6.20 -18.11 -12.73
C ALA A 176 -6.72 -19.45 -13.26
N ASP A 177 -5.96 -20.11 -14.13
CA ASP A 177 -6.29 -21.44 -14.67
C ASP A 177 -5.90 -22.58 -13.70
N HIS A 178 -4.83 -22.37 -12.92
CA HIS A 178 -4.28 -23.35 -11.97
C HIS A 178 -4.00 -22.69 -10.61
N PRO A 179 -5.02 -22.52 -9.75
CA PRO A 179 -4.88 -21.82 -8.47
C PRO A 179 -3.83 -22.43 -7.53
N ASP A 180 -3.55 -23.73 -7.61
CA ASP A 180 -2.54 -24.41 -6.79
C ASP A 180 -1.13 -23.81 -6.92
N LEU A 181 -0.82 -23.17 -8.07
CA LEU A 181 0.45 -22.46 -8.27
C LEU A 181 0.63 -21.30 -7.27
N ALA A 182 -0.47 -20.68 -6.81
CA ALA A 182 -0.41 -19.64 -5.78
C ALA A 182 -0.14 -20.21 -4.37
N ALA A 183 -0.54 -21.46 -4.10
CA ALA A 183 -0.25 -22.11 -2.82
C ALA A 183 1.25 -22.32 -2.65
N SER A 184 1.95 -22.79 -3.69
CA SER A 184 3.42 -22.91 -3.69
C SER A 184 4.12 -21.57 -3.47
N LEU A 185 3.61 -20.50 -4.07
CA LEU A 185 4.15 -19.15 -3.89
C LEU A 185 3.97 -18.63 -2.45
N LEU A 186 2.83 -18.92 -1.82
CA LEU A 186 2.59 -18.58 -0.42
C LEU A 186 3.48 -19.39 0.53
N ALA A 187 3.66 -20.69 0.27
CA ALA A 187 4.53 -21.54 1.08
C ALA A 187 6.00 -21.08 1.02
N ASP A 188 6.50 -20.72 -0.17
CA ASP A 188 7.83 -20.12 -0.32
C ASP A 188 7.94 -18.79 0.44
N ALA A 189 6.91 -17.94 0.36
CA ALA A 189 6.88 -16.69 1.12
C ALA A 189 6.93 -16.92 2.63
N GLU A 190 6.13 -17.87 3.15
CA GLU A 190 6.12 -18.23 4.57
C GLU A 190 7.49 -18.71 5.05
N ASP A 191 8.18 -19.55 4.26
CA ASP A 191 9.54 -19.99 4.56
C ASP A 191 10.54 -18.83 4.55
N ARG A 192 10.49 -17.96 3.53
CA ARG A 192 11.37 -16.78 3.44
C ARG A 192 11.17 -15.81 4.60
N PHE A 193 9.92 -15.54 4.98
CA PHE A 193 9.58 -14.77 6.19
C PHE A 193 9.89 -15.51 7.50
N GLY A 194 10.19 -16.81 7.46
CA GLY A 194 10.67 -17.58 8.60
C GLY A 194 12.17 -17.42 8.85
N ARG A 195 12.92 -16.88 7.87
CA ARG A 195 14.36 -16.63 7.95
C ARG A 195 14.63 -15.20 8.42
N PRO A 196 15.80 -14.93 9.05
CA PRO A 196 16.17 -13.57 9.45
C PRO A 196 16.13 -12.57 8.29
N GLY A 197 15.47 -11.43 8.50
CA GLY A 197 15.44 -10.28 7.59
C GLY A 197 16.24 -9.09 8.13
N VAL A 198 16.09 -7.93 7.49
CA VAL A 198 16.77 -6.67 7.90
C VAL A 198 15.89 -5.72 8.70
N LEU A 199 14.59 -6.02 8.78
CA LEU A 199 13.62 -5.17 9.47
C LEU A 199 13.73 -5.30 11.00
N PRO A 200 13.47 -4.22 11.76
CA PRO A 200 13.44 -4.31 13.21
C PRO A 200 12.24 -5.13 13.70
N ALA A 201 12.34 -5.68 14.92
CA ALA A 201 11.27 -6.48 15.51
C ALA A 201 9.96 -5.68 15.72
N ALA A 202 10.05 -4.38 15.98
CA ALA A 202 8.94 -3.44 16.18
C ALA A 202 9.22 -2.12 15.44
N PRO A 203 8.17 -1.40 15.00
CA PRO A 203 8.36 -0.12 14.31
C PRO A 203 8.78 0.96 15.30
N ASP A 204 9.44 2.02 14.80
CA ASP A 204 9.73 3.22 15.58
C ASP A 204 8.61 4.25 15.37
N GLU A 205 7.74 4.36 16.37
CA GLU A 205 6.61 5.29 16.37
C GLU A 205 7.04 6.74 16.62
N ALA A 206 8.21 6.99 17.20
CA ALA A 206 8.60 8.33 17.63
C ALA A 206 8.72 9.34 16.47
N PRO A 207 9.31 8.99 15.29
CA PRO A 207 9.30 9.87 14.13
C PRO A 207 7.89 10.17 13.62
N ALA A 208 6.99 9.18 13.61
CA ALA A 208 5.61 9.35 13.16
C ALA A 208 4.84 10.30 14.09
N GLU A 209 4.99 10.14 15.41
CA GLU A 209 4.39 11.02 16.40
C GLU A 209 4.93 12.46 16.31
N ALA A 210 6.26 12.61 16.18
CA ALA A 210 6.87 13.93 16.01
C ALA A 210 6.38 14.62 14.73
N TRP A 211 6.27 13.88 13.63
CA TRP A 211 5.71 14.37 12.37
C TRP A 211 4.24 14.77 12.51
N LEU A 212 3.40 13.92 13.11
CA LEU A 212 1.98 14.23 13.35
C LEU A 212 1.81 15.50 14.18
N ARG A 213 2.61 15.71 15.21
CA ARG A 213 2.57 16.96 16.01
C ARG A 213 2.89 18.19 15.15
N ARG A 214 3.86 18.11 14.24
CA ARG A 214 4.15 19.20 13.29
C ARG A 214 2.99 19.42 12.31
N VAL A 215 2.38 18.35 11.81
CA VAL A 215 1.17 18.44 10.98
C VAL A 215 0.05 19.16 11.73
N ARG A 216 -0.18 18.83 13.01
CA ARG A 216 -1.21 19.50 13.83
C ARG A 216 -0.88 20.97 14.09
N ALA A 217 0.37 21.30 14.41
CA ALA A 217 0.78 22.69 14.59
C ALA A 217 0.57 23.53 13.32
N ALA A 218 0.97 22.99 12.16
CA ALA A 218 0.87 23.69 10.87
C ALA A 218 -0.58 23.92 10.40
N HIS A 219 -1.56 23.17 10.91
CA HIS A 219 -2.97 23.24 10.50
C HIS A 219 -3.91 23.69 11.63
N LEU A 220 -3.36 24.26 12.70
CA LEU A 220 -4.13 24.99 13.71
C LEU A 220 -4.40 26.41 13.18
N ALA A 221 -5.67 26.84 13.14
CA ALA A 221 -5.99 28.19 12.72
C ALA A 221 -5.29 29.21 13.65
N GLY A 222 -4.63 30.23 13.07
CA GLY A 222 -3.88 31.24 13.79
C GLY A 222 -2.35 31.27 13.57
N SER A 223 -1.81 30.48 12.64
CA SER A 223 -0.43 30.64 12.14
C SER A 223 -0.39 31.46 10.84
N ALA A 224 -0.96 32.67 10.90
CA ALA A 224 -0.70 33.81 10.01
C ALA A 224 -1.04 35.09 10.78
#